data_AF-A0A8J3NYV0-F1
#
_entry.id   AF-A0A8J3NYV0-F1
#
_cell.length_a   1.000
_cell.length_b   1.000
_cell.length_c   1.000
_cell.angle_alpha   90.00
_cell.angle_beta   90.00
_cell.angle_gamma   90.00
#
_symmetry.space_group_name_H-M   'P 1'
#
loop_
_entity.id
_entity.type
_entity.pdbx_description
1 polymer ?
#
loop_
_entity_poly.entity_id
_entity_poly.type
_entity_poly.pdbx_seq_one_letter_code
_entity_poly.pdbx_strand_id
1 'polypeptide(L)'
;MTRTDPDLTAVRDLPVGAPEPSDESVARTWYLLNARQTATRGRAPRRLARWLVPVTAGLVVTAVALGAVTLGGLGGHRFATPNIALVKASHQPLPTARGTNPALSRTTSEAIAALEELARTAERASAVDLPPGRLVHVLTEGWGAALSGGGTGTVRFQPREIWLDPQGMIALKLLNGDENMFESMFANHEGNMEHARSFLRDNGPSIEFPTPQWLAQLPTDPQPLLALLRADVEDNETWTKDHVLWDAMAGLYHDCDILLSPRLRAALLRAFQGMDGLTVGKVMIDDSELVAIRQTDGDSADEILFDPVTAWAVGRRDIDLGDDLTLLPPRSGPKFDPLVSYHATWRQSIVDSVDER
;
A
#
# COMPACT_ATOMS: atom_id res chain seq x y z
N MET A 1 29.10 -1.24 -7.23
CA MET A 1 29.77 -2.47 -7.70
C MET A 1 31.12 -2.11 -8.30
N THR A 2 32.20 -2.59 -7.71
CA THR A 2 33.55 -2.40 -8.25
C THR A 2 33.84 -3.44 -9.32
N ARG A 3 34.73 -3.12 -10.27
CA ARG A 3 35.10 -3.98 -11.42
C ARG A 3 35.75 -5.32 -11.03
N THR A 4 35.94 -5.57 -9.75
CA THR A 4 36.64 -6.72 -9.16
C THR A 4 35.70 -7.63 -8.37
N ASP A 5 34.39 -7.53 -8.59
CA ASP A 5 33.43 -8.44 -7.98
C ASP A 5 33.70 -9.89 -8.46
N PRO A 6 33.87 -10.87 -7.57
CA PRO A 6 34.15 -12.26 -7.95
C PRO A 6 33.08 -12.85 -8.87
N ASP A 7 31.82 -12.39 -8.76
CA ASP A 7 30.73 -12.88 -9.60
C ASP A 7 30.83 -12.32 -11.03
N LEU A 8 31.26 -11.07 -11.19
CA LEU A 8 31.53 -10.47 -12.50
C LEU A 8 32.77 -11.06 -13.17
N THR A 9 33.74 -11.53 -12.38
CA THR A 9 34.95 -12.21 -12.87
C THR A 9 34.61 -13.62 -13.39
N ALA A 10 33.73 -14.34 -12.69
CA ALA A 10 33.28 -15.67 -13.09
C ALA A 10 32.53 -15.71 -14.43
N VAL A 11 31.73 -14.67 -14.73
CA VAL A 11 31.02 -14.56 -16.03
C VAL A 11 32.00 -14.25 -17.17
N ARG A 12 33.06 -13.47 -16.89
CA ARG A 12 34.01 -13.01 -17.89
C ARG A 12 35.01 -14.09 -18.32
N ASP A 13 35.32 -15.03 -17.43
CA ASP A 13 36.28 -16.10 -17.67
C ASP A 13 35.63 -17.39 -18.21
N LEU A 14 34.36 -17.33 -18.66
CA LEU A 14 33.74 -18.46 -19.35
C LEU A 14 34.49 -18.75 -20.67
N PRO A 15 34.93 -20.00 -20.89
CA PRO A 15 35.66 -20.36 -22.11
C PRO A 15 34.77 -20.14 -23.34
N VAL A 16 35.36 -19.59 -24.40
CA VAL A 16 34.67 -19.36 -25.68
C VAL A 16 34.11 -20.68 -26.19
N GLY A 17 32.78 -20.75 -26.34
CA GLY A 17 32.06 -21.97 -26.73
C GLY A 17 31.35 -22.70 -25.59
N ALA A 18 31.37 -22.17 -24.37
CA ALA A 18 30.45 -22.62 -23.33
C ALA A 18 28.99 -22.43 -23.80
N PRO A 19 28.11 -23.44 -23.63
CA PRO A 19 26.71 -23.30 -23.96
C PRO A 19 26.11 -22.15 -23.15
N GLU A 20 25.29 -21.31 -23.80
CA GLU A 20 24.58 -20.24 -23.09
C GLU A 20 23.81 -20.85 -21.90
N PRO A 21 23.91 -20.25 -20.71
CA PRO A 21 23.15 -20.73 -19.57
C PRO A 21 21.67 -20.69 -19.92
N SER A 22 20.96 -21.79 -19.68
CA SER A 22 19.52 -21.83 -19.90
C SER A 22 18.82 -20.85 -18.95
N ASP A 23 17.67 -20.31 -19.40
CA ASP A 23 16.82 -19.42 -18.58
C ASP A 23 16.50 -20.02 -17.21
N GLU A 24 16.36 -21.35 -17.14
CA GLU A 24 16.13 -22.08 -15.89
C GLU A 24 17.34 -22.00 -14.94
N SER A 25 18.57 -22.05 -15.46
CA SER A 25 19.80 -21.91 -14.67
C SER A 25 19.97 -20.50 -14.13
N VAL A 26 19.61 -19.48 -14.92
CA VAL A 26 19.61 -18.07 -14.50
C VAL A 26 18.60 -17.86 -13.39
N ALA A 27 17.35 -18.31 -13.57
CA ALA A 27 16.30 -18.18 -12.58
C ALA A 27 16.67 -18.89 -11.26
N ARG A 28 17.19 -20.13 -11.33
CA ARG A 28 17.58 -20.90 -10.14
C ARG A 28 18.73 -20.25 -9.36
N THR A 29 19.69 -19.64 -10.07
CA THR A 29 20.81 -18.91 -9.45
C THR A 29 20.33 -17.63 -8.77
N TRP A 30 19.42 -16.90 -9.41
CA TRP A 30 18.78 -15.71 -8.85
C TRP A 30 17.98 -16.03 -7.58
N TYR A 31 17.20 -17.11 -7.60
CA TYR A 31 16.48 -17.60 -6.41
C TYR A 31 17.43 -17.98 -5.26
N LEU A 32 18.57 -18.63 -5.55
CA LEU A 32 19.53 -19.04 -4.52
C LEU A 32 20.28 -17.84 -3.90
N LEU A 33 20.56 -16.79 -4.69
CA LEU A 33 21.17 -15.56 -4.19
C LEU A 33 20.22 -14.83 -3.21
N ASN A 34 18.94 -14.75 -3.55
CA ASN A 34 17.94 -14.12 -2.67
C ASN A 34 17.60 -14.95 -1.43
N ALA A 35 17.61 -16.29 -1.54
CA ALA A 35 17.40 -17.18 -0.41
C ALA A 35 18.57 -17.18 0.61
N ARG A 36 19.81 -16.91 0.15
CA ARG A 36 20.98 -16.83 1.04
C ARG A 36 21.05 -15.51 1.81
N GLN A 37 20.58 -14.40 1.24
CA GLN A 37 20.55 -13.12 1.94
C GLN A 37 19.53 -13.10 3.11
N THR A 38 18.46 -13.89 3.00
CA THR A 38 17.38 -13.98 4.01
C THR A 38 17.70 -14.91 5.18
N ALA A 39 18.63 -15.87 5.04
CA ALA A 39 18.90 -16.89 6.07
C ALA A 39 19.87 -16.45 7.19
N THR A 40 20.55 -15.31 7.07
CA THR A 40 21.70 -14.94 7.93
C THR A 40 21.38 -14.15 9.21
N ARG A 41 20.13 -13.90 9.60
CA ARG A 41 19.83 -13.10 10.82
C ARG A 41 18.87 -13.81 11.77
N GLY A 42 19.39 -14.04 12.98
CA GLY A 42 18.99 -15.09 13.90
C GLY A 42 17.93 -14.71 14.95
N ARG A 43 17.44 -15.78 15.58
CA ARG A 43 16.39 -15.86 16.62
C ARG A 43 16.83 -15.33 17.99
N ALA A 44 15.93 -14.69 18.73
CA ALA A 44 15.89 -14.70 20.21
C ALA A 44 14.50 -14.31 20.80
N PRO A 45 14.20 -14.57 22.09
CA PRO A 45 12.88 -14.99 22.55
C PRO A 45 12.01 -13.94 23.27
N ARG A 46 10.69 -14.23 23.27
CA ARG A 46 9.54 -13.46 23.77
C ARG A 46 9.40 -13.45 25.30
N ARG A 47 8.89 -12.35 25.87
CA ARG A 47 8.14 -12.33 27.14
C ARG A 47 6.88 -11.46 27.00
N LEU A 48 5.76 -12.00 27.48
CA LEU A 48 4.41 -11.45 27.45
C LEU A 48 4.12 -10.63 28.72
N ALA A 49 3.39 -9.53 28.58
CA ALA A 49 2.60 -8.95 29.66
C ALA A 49 1.35 -8.27 29.07
N ARG A 50 0.18 -8.69 29.56
CA ARG A 50 -1.17 -8.21 29.19
C ARG A 50 -1.61 -7.11 30.14
N TRP A 51 -2.19 -6.01 29.66
CA TRP A 51 -3.11 -5.15 30.44
C TRP A 51 -4.15 -4.49 29.52
N LEU A 52 -5.40 -4.41 30.01
CA LEU A 52 -6.61 -3.85 29.40
C LEU A 52 -6.90 -2.48 30.00
N VAL A 53 -7.27 -1.47 29.19
CA VAL A 53 -7.81 -0.17 29.62
C VAL A 53 -8.83 0.35 28.56
N PRO A 54 -9.87 1.13 28.95
CA PRO A 54 -11.14 1.26 28.25
C PRO A 54 -11.28 2.48 27.33
N VAL A 55 -12.34 2.44 26.52
CA VAL A 55 -12.71 3.36 25.43
C VAL A 55 -13.27 4.70 25.95
N THR A 56 -12.77 5.82 25.39
CA THR A 56 -13.37 7.17 25.49
C THR A 56 -13.36 7.87 24.13
N ALA A 57 -14.38 8.71 23.92
CA ALA A 57 -14.91 9.16 22.64
C ALA A 57 -14.07 10.18 21.85
N GLY A 58 -13.75 9.80 20.61
CA GLY A 58 -13.90 10.51 19.32
C GLY A 58 -13.56 12.00 19.21
N LEU A 59 -12.44 12.30 18.55
CA LEU A 59 -12.11 13.61 17.98
C LEU A 59 -11.62 13.37 16.56
N VAL A 60 -12.41 13.84 15.59
CA VAL A 60 -12.22 13.66 14.14
C VAL A 60 -10.82 14.12 13.71
N VAL A 61 -9.94 13.17 13.43
CA VAL A 61 -8.71 13.40 12.66
C VAL A 61 -9.05 13.14 11.21
N THR A 62 -9.10 14.23 10.44
CA THR A 62 -9.33 14.17 9.00
C THR A 62 -8.24 13.30 8.36
N ALA A 63 -8.58 12.09 7.95
CA ALA A 63 -7.81 11.33 6.98
C ALA A 63 -7.56 12.26 5.80
N VAL A 64 -6.29 12.56 5.55
CA VAL A 64 -5.91 13.62 4.65
C VAL A 64 -6.11 13.15 3.21
N ALA A 65 -7.33 13.29 2.69
CA ALA A 65 -7.61 13.32 1.27
C ALA A 65 -7.06 14.64 0.69
N LEU A 66 -5.73 14.69 0.51
CA LEU A 66 -5.03 15.91 0.11
C LEU A 66 -5.38 16.30 -1.32
N GLY A 67 -6.25 17.30 -1.45
CA GLY A 67 -6.53 18.01 -2.69
C GLY A 67 -5.25 18.57 -3.30
N ALA A 68 -5.04 18.27 -4.58
CA ALA A 68 -3.87 18.66 -5.33
C ALA A 68 -3.72 20.19 -5.43
N VAL A 69 -2.74 20.77 -4.74
CA VAL A 69 -2.24 22.13 -5.01
C VAL A 69 -1.33 22.05 -6.24
N THR A 70 -1.61 22.85 -7.27
CA THR A 70 -0.86 22.85 -8.52
C THR A 70 0.12 24.01 -8.59
N LEU A 71 1.42 23.73 -8.66
CA LEU A 71 2.43 24.68 -9.14
C LEU A 71 3.30 24.00 -10.21
N GLY A 72 3.39 24.63 -11.38
CA GLY A 72 4.12 24.11 -12.53
C GLY A 72 5.61 24.42 -12.45
N GLY A 73 6.43 23.41 -12.19
CA GLY A 73 7.89 23.47 -12.28
C GLY A 73 8.43 22.40 -13.23
N LEU A 74 9.11 22.81 -14.30
CA LEU A 74 9.88 21.94 -15.20
C LEU A 74 11.23 21.59 -14.52
N GLY A 75 11.21 20.67 -13.57
CA GLY A 75 12.41 20.09 -12.93
C GLY A 75 12.79 18.75 -13.56
N GLY A 76 14.10 18.47 -13.70
CA GLY A 76 14.63 17.28 -14.38
C GLY A 76 14.12 15.97 -13.76
N HIS A 77 13.22 15.29 -14.47
CA HIS A 77 12.49 14.15 -13.94
C HIS A 77 13.39 12.93 -13.69
N ARG A 78 13.66 12.64 -12.41
CA ARG A 78 14.24 11.35 -11.96
C ARG A 78 13.26 10.18 -12.07
N PHE A 79 11.97 10.49 -12.14
CA PHE A 79 10.91 9.52 -12.36
C PHE A 79 10.73 9.33 -13.87
N ALA A 80 11.09 8.16 -14.37
CA ALA A 80 10.61 7.75 -15.68
C ALA A 80 9.11 7.57 -15.56
N THR A 81 8.32 8.32 -16.35
CA THR A 81 6.89 8.08 -16.39
C THR A 81 6.70 6.62 -16.82
N PRO A 82 6.14 5.74 -15.98
CA PRO A 82 6.06 4.33 -16.30
C PRO A 82 5.27 4.19 -17.61
N ASN A 83 5.74 3.29 -18.48
CA ASN A 83 5.15 3.07 -19.80
C ASN A 83 3.91 2.20 -19.66
N ILE A 84 2.90 2.72 -18.97
CA ILE A 84 1.67 2.03 -18.69
C ILE A 84 0.79 2.18 -19.94
N ALA A 85 1.04 1.34 -20.96
CA ALA A 85 0.36 1.44 -22.25
C ALA A 85 -1.17 1.27 -22.13
N LEU A 86 -1.64 0.48 -21.14
CA LEU A 86 -3.05 0.33 -20.78
C LEU A 86 -3.22 -0.43 -19.46
N VAL A 87 -3.85 0.18 -18.45
CA VAL A 87 -4.28 -0.54 -17.25
C VAL A 87 -5.63 -1.17 -17.52
N LYS A 88 -5.64 -2.43 -17.95
CA LYS A 88 -6.89 -3.21 -18.05
C LYS A 88 -7.19 -3.86 -16.71
N ALA A 89 -8.29 -3.45 -16.11
CA ALA A 89 -8.89 -4.14 -14.98
C ALA A 89 -9.78 -5.26 -15.51
N SER A 90 -9.55 -6.51 -15.12
CA SER A 90 -10.43 -7.62 -15.53
C SER A 90 -11.65 -7.82 -14.61
N HIS A 91 -12.01 -6.82 -13.80
CA HIS A 91 -13.20 -6.92 -12.94
C HIS A 91 -14.43 -7.00 -13.84
N GLN A 92 -15.01 -8.19 -13.96
CA GLN A 92 -16.18 -8.47 -14.76
C GLN A 92 -17.30 -9.02 -13.88
N PRO A 93 -18.51 -8.41 -13.92
CA PRO A 93 -18.83 -7.05 -14.38
C PRO A 93 -18.62 -6.02 -13.25
N LEU A 94 -18.26 -4.78 -13.61
CA LEU A 94 -18.58 -3.62 -12.78
C LEU A 94 -20.07 -3.72 -12.40
N PRO A 95 -20.47 -3.50 -11.13
CA PRO A 95 -21.86 -3.61 -10.72
C PRO A 95 -22.76 -2.92 -11.74
N THR A 96 -23.49 -3.71 -12.53
CA THR A 96 -24.28 -3.16 -13.62
C THR A 96 -25.46 -2.43 -13.01
N ALA A 97 -25.48 -1.11 -13.22
CA ALA A 97 -26.53 -0.16 -12.87
C ALA A 97 -26.65 0.23 -11.39
N ARG A 98 -26.73 1.54 -11.16
CA ARG A 98 -27.38 2.16 -10.01
C ARG A 98 -28.68 1.40 -9.70
N GLY A 99 -28.69 0.68 -8.58
CA GLY A 99 -29.79 -0.19 -8.17
C GLY A 99 -29.67 -1.59 -8.79
N THR A 100 -29.42 -2.64 -8.01
CA THR A 100 -30.37 -3.05 -6.95
C THR A 100 -29.66 -3.44 -5.65
N ASN A 101 -29.87 -2.59 -4.66
CA ASN A 101 -29.69 -2.78 -3.22
C ASN A 101 -28.26 -2.56 -2.66
N PRO A 102 -28.04 -1.43 -1.93
CA PRO A 102 -26.81 -1.16 -1.17
C PRO A 102 -26.60 -2.07 0.06
N ALA A 103 -27.43 -3.12 0.23
CA ALA A 103 -27.17 -4.22 1.13
C ALA A 103 -26.73 -5.47 0.35
N LEU A 104 -25.46 -5.88 0.50
CA LEU A 104 -24.96 -7.26 0.35
C LEU A 104 -24.75 -7.84 -1.06
N SER A 105 -23.83 -7.29 -1.86
CA SER A 105 -22.99 -8.24 -2.61
C SER A 105 -22.07 -8.90 -1.60
N ARG A 106 -22.49 -10.04 -1.05
CA ARG A 106 -21.62 -10.86 -0.20
C ARG A 106 -20.28 -11.00 -0.91
N THR A 107 -19.20 -10.96 -0.12
CA THR A 107 -17.86 -11.22 -0.64
C THR A 107 -17.86 -12.48 -1.51
N THR A 108 -17.41 -12.31 -2.75
CA THR A 108 -17.47 -13.37 -3.77
C THR A 108 -16.59 -14.55 -3.38
N SER A 109 -16.98 -15.76 -3.77
CA SER A 109 -16.16 -16.98 -3.54
C SER A 109 -14.75 -16.85 -4.11
N GLU A 110 -14.63 -16.17 -5.24
CA GLU A 110 -13.38 -15.88 -5.94
C GLU A 110 -12.49 -14.96 -5.10
N ALA A 111 -13.06 -13.90 -4.50
CA ALA A 111 -12.32 -13.02 -3.60
C ALA A 111 -11.86 -13.75 -2.34
N ILE A 112 -12.70 -14.59 -1.74
CA ILE A 112 -12.32 -15.44 -0.60
C ILE A 112 -11.14 -16.34 -0.97
N ALA A 113 -11.22 -17.03 -2.12
CA ALA A 113 -10.17 -17.92 -2.59
C ALA A 113 -8.85 -17.17 -2.87
N ALA A 114 -8.92 -15.99 -3.48
CA ALA A 114 -7.75 -15.15 -3.74
C ALA A 114 -7.09 -14.66 -2.45
N LEU A 115 -7.89 -14.17 -1.49
CA LEU A 115 -7.39 -13.77 -0.17
C LEU A 115 -6.74 -14.93 0.58
N GLU A 116 -7.29 -16.15 0.50
CA GLU A 116 -6.68 -17.33 1.12
C GLU A 116 -5.36 -17.75 0.45
N GLU A 117 -5.25 -17.62 -0.88
CA GLU A 117 -3.98 -17.87 -1.58
C GLU A 117 -2.92 -16.81 -1.21
N LEU A 118 -3.29 -15.53 -1.18
CA LEU A 118 -2.42 -14.46 -0.72
C LEU A 118 -1.99 -14.69 0.74
N ALA A 119 -2.91 -15.10 1.62
CA ALA A 119 -2.59 -15.40 3.01
C ALA A 119 -1.60 -16.56 3.14
N ARG A 120 -1.80 -17.66 2.40
CA ARG A 120 -0.85 -18.79 2.35
C ARG A 120 0.53 -18.38 1.82
N THR A 121 0.57 -17.44 0.87
CA THR A 121 1.81 -16.89 0.32
C THR A 121 2.50 -16.00 1.35
N ALA A 122 1.75 -15.11 2.02
CA ALA A 122 2.25 -14.24 3.08
C ALA A 122 2.88 -15.02 4.24
N GLU A 123 2.29 -16.15 4.66
CA GLU A 123 2.85 -17.00 5.73
C GLU A 123 4.25 -17.56 5.44
N ARG A 124 4.61 -17.68 4.16
CA ARG A 124 5.91 -18.18 3.69
C ARG A 124 6.93 -17.07 3.49
N ALA A 125 6.50 -15.81 3.53
CA ALA A 125 7.39 -14.67 3.38
C ALA A 125 8.35 -14.56 4.57
N SER A 126 9.48 -13.89 4.35
CA SER A 126 10.39 -13.54 5.43
C SER A 126 9.92 -12.26 6.12
N ALA A 127 10.01 -12.23 7.44
CA ALA A 127 9.83 -10.98 8.18
C ALA A 127 11.01 -10.04 7.88
N VAL A 128 10.72 -8.76 7.76
CA VAL A 128 11.75 -7.73 7.70
C VAL A 128 12.08 -7.30 9.13
N ASP A 129 13.38 -7.16 9.41
CA ASP A 129 13.86 -6.64 10.69
C ASP A 129 13.98 -5.12 10.60
N LEU A 130 13.45 -4.41 11.60
CA LEU A 130 13.54 -2.95 11.71
C LEU A 130 14.50 -2.60 12.85
N PRO A 131 15.78 -2.27 12.55
CA PRO A 131 16.71 -1.84 13.57
C PRO A 131 16.23 -0.57 14.29
N PRO A 132 16.56 -0.38 15.58
CA PRO A 132 16.24 0.84 16.31
C PRO A 132 16.79 2.10 15.60
N GLY A 133 15.98 3.15 15.56
CA GLY A 133 16.35 4.44 14.96
C GLY A 133 16.28 4.49 13.43
N ARG A 134 15.82 3.42 12.77
CA ARG A 134 15.56 3.41 11.33
C ARG A 134 14.20 3.99 10.99
N LEU A 135 14.08 4.49 9.77
CA LEU A 135 12.84 5.03 9.20
C LEU A 135 12.22 4.05 8.19
N VAL A 136 10.93 4.22 7.91
CA VAL A 136 10.30 3.61 6.74
C VAL A 136 10.24 4.67 5.64
N HIS A 137 10.78 4.36 4.47
CA HIS A 137 10.65 5.19 3.28
C HIS A 137 9.67 4.53 2.31
N VAL A 138 8.68 5.31 1.87
CA VAL A 138 7.65 4.90 0.91
C VAL A 138 7.83 5.72 -0.36
N LEU A 139 8.16 5.05 -1.47
CA LEU A 139 8.12 5.64 -2.80
C LEU A 139 6.83 5.21 -3.48
N THR A 140 5.98 6.18 -3.82
CA THR A 140 4.69 5.99 -4.47
C THR A 140 4.73 6.63 -5.86
N GLU A 141 4.42 5.84 -6.88
CA GLU A 141 4.40 6.27 -8.28
C GLU A 141 3.02 6.00 -8.84
N GLY A 142 2.36 7.03 -9.36
CA GLY A 142 0.98 6.89 -9.76
C GLY A 142 0.38 8.09 -10.46
N TRP A 143 -0.91 7.96 -10.75
CA TRP A 143 -1.74 8.95 -11.41
C TRP A 143 -2.91 9.28 -10.48
N GLY A 144 -3.17 10.56 -10.28
CA GLY A 144 -4.29 11.04 -9.47
C GLY A 144 -5.05 12.15 -10.17
N ALA A 145 -6.37 12.16 -9.97
CA ALA A 145 -7.26 13.21 -10.44
C ALA A 145 -6.97 14.52 -9.69
N ALA A 146 -6.79 15.58 -10.45
CA ALA A 146 -6.83 16.95 -9.98
C ALA A 146 -8.16 17.57 -10.43
N LEU A 147 -9.09 17.74 -9.49
CA LEU A 147 -10.41 18.30 -9.75
C LEU A 147 -10.31 19.82 -9.95
N SER A 148 -11.00 20.34 -10.97
CA SER A 148 -11.06 21.78 -11.27
C SER A 148 -12.39 22.43 -10.85
N GLY A 149 -13.17 21.74 -10.00
CA GLY A 149 -14.54 22.10 -9.65
C GLY A 149 -15.57 21.56 -10.66
N GLY A 150 -16.85 21.48 -10.23
CA GLY A 150 -17.97 21.07 -11.10
C GLY A 150 -17.89 19.63 -11.62
N GLY A 151 -17.34 18.70 -10.83
CA GLY A 151 -17.25 17.28 -11.21
C GLY A 151 -16.29 16.98 -12.37
N THR A 152 -15.52 17.95 -12.85
CA THR A 152 -14.51 17.73 -13.90
C THR A 152 -13.11 17.72 -13.32
N GLY A 153 -12.31 16.72 -13.69
CA GLY A 153 -10.92 16.58 -13.27
C GLY A 153 -9.97 16.22 -14.40
N THR A 154 -8.68 16.50 -14.19
CA THR A 154 -7.60 16.00 -15.06
C THR A 154 -6.76 15.01 -14.29
N VAL A 155 -6.51 13.83 -14.87
CA VAL A 155 -5.61 12.85 -14.25
C VAL A 155 -4.16 13.23 -14.57
N ARG A 156 -3.30 13.25 -13.55
CA ARG A 156 -1.89 13.66 -13.66
C ARG A 156 -0.99 12.69 -12.93
N PHE A 157 0.22 12.51 -13.44
CA PHE A 157 1.25 11.74 -12.74
C PHE A 157 1.67 12.47 -11.46
N GLN A 158 1.75 11.75 -10.34
CA GLN A 158 2.02 12.26 -9.01
C GLN A 158 3.00 11.30 -8.30
N PRO A 159 4.32 11.46 -8.47
CA PRO A 159 5.29 10.71 -7.70
C PRO A 159 5.37 11.29 -6.28
N ARG A 160 5.34 10.45 -5.26
CA ARG A 160 5.47 10.86 -3.86
C ARG A 160 6.53 10.05 -3.14
N GLU A 161 7.34 10.70 -2.33
CA GLU A 161 8.28 10.06 -1.41
C GLU A 161 7.90 10.46 0.02
N ILE A 162 7.76 9.51 0.93
CA ILE A 162 7.43 9.75 2.34
C ILE A 162 8.44 9.05 3.24
N TRP A 163 8.93 9.75 4.26
CA TRP A 163 9.73 9.16 5.33
C TRP A 163 8.93 9.17 6.61
N LEU A 164 8.76 8.00 7.21
CA LEU A 164 7.90 7.75 8.35
C LEU A 164 8.75 7.33 9.56
N ASP A 165 8.49 7.95 10.71
CA ASP A 165 8.92 7.44 12.00
C ASP A 165 8.10 6.19 12.33
N PRO A 166 8.73 5.02 12.54
CA PRO A 166 7.98 3.80 12.80
C PRO A 166 7.20 3.83 14.13
N GLN A 167 7.44 4.78 15.03
CA GLN A 167 6.64 4.97 16.24
C GLN A 167 5.36 5.77 15.95
N GLY A 168 4.46 5.17 15.16
CA GLY A 168 3.15 5.75 14.81
C GLY A 168 3.01 6.17 13.35
N MET A 169 3.94 5.77 12.48
CA MET A 169 4.01 6.19 11.06
C MET A 169 3.91 7.70 10.89
N ILE A 170 4.61 8.45 11.76
CA ILE A 170 4.57 9.92 11.71
C ILE A 170 5.44 10.38 10.55
N ALA A 171 4.84 11.05 9.57
CA ALA A 171 5.57 11.58 8.42
C ALA A 171 6.56 12.69 8.84
N LEU A 172 7.84 12.42 8.60
CA LEU A 172 8.97 13.31 8.85
C LEU A 172 9.34 14.14 7.62
N LYS A 173 9.04 13.63 6.42
CA LYS A 173 9.31 14.30 5.14
C LYS A 173 8.35 13.76 4.08
N LEU A 174 7.87 14.63 3.21
CA LEU A 174 6.94 14.34 2.13
C LEU A 174 7.33 15.16 0.91
N LEU A 175 7.70 14.47 -0.16
CA LEU A 175 8.00 15.09 -1.44
C LEU A 175 6.93 14.73 -2.48
N ASN A 176 6.63 15.65 -3.38
CA ASN A 176 5.91 15.41 -4.63
C ASN A 176 6.87 15.72 -5.78
N GLY A 177 7.49 14.68 -6.33
CA GLY A 177 8.68 14.85 -7.16
C GLY A 177 9.84 15.47 -6.36
N ASP A 178 10.24 16.68 -6.71
CA ASP A 178 11.29 17.43 -5.99
C ASP A 178 10.71 18.51 -5.04
N GLU A 179 9.40 18.69 -5.02
CA GLU A 179 8.74 19.70 -4.18
C GLU A 179 8.50 19.17 -2.76
N ASN A 180 8.95 19.93 -1.75
CA ASN A 180 8.66 19.62 -0.35
C ASN A 180 7.23 20.02 0.00
N MET A 181 6.33 19.04 0.07
CA MET A 181 4.92 19.32 0.30
C MET A 181 4.65 19.82 1.72
N PHE A 182 5.50 19.49 2.71
CA PHE A 182 5.30 19.98 4.08
C PHE A 182 5.35 21.50 4.15
N GLU A 183 6.27 22.14 3.44
CA GLU A 183 6.38 23.61 3.42
C GLU A 183 5.12 24.27 2.85
N SER A 184 4.47 23.62 1.88
CA SER A 184 3.25 24.13 1.24
C SER A 184 1.97 23.83 2.03
N MET A 185 1.88 22.66 2.68
CA MET A 185 0.67 22.19 3.36
C MET A 185 0.63 22.65 4.82
N PHE A 186 1.80 22.88 5.42
CA PHE A 186 1.94 23.02 6.85
C PHE A 186 2.88 24.19 7.17
N ALA A 187 2.29 25.33 7.51
CA ALA A 187 3.05 26.52 7.91
C ALA A 187 3.99 26.28 9.12
N ASN A 188 3.76 25.22 9.90
CA ASN A 188 4.59 24.81 11.03
C ASN A 188 4.80 23.29 11.06
N HIS A 189 5.77 22.80 10.28
CA HIS A 189 6.09 21.37 10.19
C HIS A 189 6.42 20.74 11.55
N GLU A 190 7.30 21.36 12.35
CA GLU A 190 7.66 20.85 13.68
C GLU A 190 6.43 20.78 14.62
N GLY A 191 5.57 21.80 14.57
CA GLY A 191 4.32 21.80 15.33
C GLY A 191 3.38 20.65 14.97
N ASN A 192 3.33 20.25 13.69
CA ASN A 192 2.48 19.12 13.27
C ASN A 192 3.05 17.77 13.69
N MET A 193 4.37 17.59 13.67
CA MET A 193 4.98 16.37 14.20
C MET A 193 4.74 16.24 15.71
N GLU A 194 4.90 17.33 16.47
CA GLU A 194 4.61 17.29 17.90
C GLU A 194 3.12 17.07 18.17
N HIS A 195 2.24 17.63 17.35
CA HIS A 195 0.81 17.36 17.42
C HIS A 195 0.50 15.87 17.19
N ALA A 196 1.07 15.24 16.16
CA ALA A 196 0.91 13.81 15.90
C ALA A 196 1.44 12.95 17.07
N ARG A 197 2.60 13.31 17.64
CA ARG A 197 3.16 12.63 18.81
C ARG A 197 2.28 12.80 20.05
N SER A 198 1.73 13.99 20.29
CA SER A 198 0.79 14.22 21.39
C SER A 198 -0.47 13.39 21.19
N PHE A 199 -1.05 13.41 19.99
CA PHE A 199 -2.22 12.61 19.66
C PHE A 199 -1.98 11.11 19.93
N LEU A 200 -0.86 10.56 19.47
CA LEU A 200 -0.49 9.16 19.73
C LEU A 200 -0.31 8.87 21.23
N ARG A 201 0.22 9.83 21.99
CA ARG A 201 0.40 9.71 23.45
C ARG A 201 -0.94 9.71 24.19
N ASP A 202 -1.87 10.54 23.74
CA ASP A 202 -3.15 10.78 24.40
C ASP A 202 -4.20 9.71 24.02
N ASN A 203 -4.17 9.21 22.79
CA ASN A 203 -5.16 8.25 22.26
C ASN A 203 -4.60 6.82 22.15
N GLY A 204 -3.28 6.65 22.19
CA GLY A 204 -2.62 5.38 21.98
C GLY A 204 -2.50 5.01 20.49
N PRO A 205 -1.81 3.89 20.19
CA PRO A 205 -1.64 3.39 18.83
C PRO A 205 -2.93 2.76 18.29
N SER A 206 -3.17 2.94 16.99
CA SER A 206 -4.35 2.49 16.25
C SER A 206 -3.97 2.01 14.85
N ILE A 207 -4.95 1.61 14.03
CA ILE A 207 -4.76 1.29 12.61
C ILE A 207 -4.23 2.49 11.81
N GLU A 208 -4.61 3.71 12.18
CA GLU A 208 -4.18 4.95 11.53
C GLU A 208 -2.80 5.42 12.02
N PHE A 209 -2.44 5.09 13.27
CA PHE A 209 -1.15 5.43 13.86
C PHE A 209 -0.45 4.17 14.40
N PRO A 210 -0.10 3.21 13.52
CA PRO A 210 0.39 1.91 13.95
C PRO A 210 1.81 2.04 14.50
N THR A 211 2.07 1.32 15.60
CA THR A 211 3.42 1.14 16.14
C THR A 211 3.83 -0.33 16.04
N PRO A 212 5.14 -0.66 15.94
CA PRO A 212 5.61 -2.05 15.97
C PRO A 212 5.08 -2.83 17.17
N GLN A 213 4.95 -2.18 18.33
CA GLN A 213 4.41 -2.82 19.53
C GLN A 213 2.92 -3.14 19.39
N TRP A 214 2.11 -2.21 18.86
CA TRP A 214 0.69 -2.44 18.60
C TRP A 214 0.49 -3.56 17.58
N LEU A 215 1.20 -3.51 16.45
CA LEU A 215 1.19 -4.56 15.43
C LEU A 215 1.51 -5.94 16.02
N ALA A 216 2.55 -6.02 16.87
CA ALA A 216 2.94 -7.28 17.52
C ALA A 216 1.91 -7.83 18.52
N GLN A 217 0.98 -7.00 18.99
CA GLN A 217 -0.07 -7.37 19.95
C GLN A 217 -1.39 -7.75 19.28
N LEU A 218 -1.58 -7.42 18.00
CA LEU A 218 -2.80 -7.77 17.28
C LEU A 218 -3.06 -9.28 17.30
N PRO A 219 -4.32 -9.71 17.47
CA PRO A 219 -4.69 -11.11 17.36
C PRO A 219 -4.44 -11.60 15.93
N THR A 220 -4.02 -12.86 15.79
CA THR A 220 -3.83 -13.48 14.46
C THR A 220 -5.00 -14.35 14.03
N ASP A 221 -6.02 -14.48 14.88
CA ASP A 221 -7.25 -15.19 14.54
C ASP A 221 -8.14 -14.23 13.74
N PRO A 222 -8.64 -14.60 12.54
CA PRO A 222 -9.26 -13.64 11.61
C PRO A 222 -10.47 -12.91 12.17
N GLN A 223 -11.35 -13.61 12.90
CA GLN A 223 -12.59 -13.03 13.42
C GLN A 223 -12.36 -12.04 14.59
N PRO A 224 -11.58 -12.40 15.64
CA PRO A 224 -11.19 -11.42 16.66
C PRO A 224 -10.42 -10.22 16.08
N LEU A 225 -9.57 -10.45 15.07
CA LEU A 225 -8.83 -9.38 14.41
C LEU A 225 -9.77 -8.42 13.68
N LEU A 226 -10.66 -8.93 12.84
CA LEU A 226 -11.64 -8.11 12.13
C LEU A 226 -12.53 -7.31 13.10
N ALA A 227 -12.99 -7.93 14.18
CA ALA A 227 -13.80 -7.25 15.19
C ALA A 227 -13.04 -6.12 15.89
N LEU A 228 -11.76 -6.33 16.22
CA LEU A 228 -10.90 -5.31 16.80
C LEU A 228 -10.69 -4.15 15.83
N LEU A 229 -10.35 -4.42 14.57
CA LEU A 229 -10.09 -3.38 13.57
C LEU A 229 -11.36 -2.58 13.23
N ARG A 230 -12.53 -3.24 13.15
CA ARG A 230 -13.81 -2.53 12.99
C ARG A 230 -14.10 -1.61 14.17
N ALA A 231 -13.75 -2.01 15.39
CA ALA A 231 -13.98 -1.16 16.56
C ALA A 231 -13.07 0.08 16.60
N ASP A 232 -11.96 0.06 15.86
CA ASP A 232 -10.94 1.11 15.82
C ASP A 232 -11.26 2.23 14.82
N VAL A 233 -12.15 1.97 13.85
CA VAL A 233 -12.59 2.98 12.87
C VAL A 233 -13.86 3.70 13.31
N GLU A 234 -13.88 5.01 13.07
CA GLU A 234 -15.04 5.87 13.35
C GLU A 234 -16.23 5.52 12.45
N ASP A 235 -17.43 5.84 12.92
CA ASP A 235 -18.63 5.73 12.10
C ASP A 235 -18.68 6.90 11.11
N ASN A 236 -19.15 6.61 9.89
CA ASN A 236 -19.22 7.59 8.80
C ASN A 236 -20.65 7.61 8.23
N GLU A 237 -21.16 8.80 7.88
CA GLU A 237 -22.52 8.96 7.33
C GLU A 237 -22.60 8.61 5.83
N THR A 238 -21.47 8.64 5.13
CA THR A 238 -21.36 8.43 3.67
C THR A 238 -21.07 6.98 3.32
N TRP A 239 -20.24 6.32 4.13
CA TRP A 239 -19.72 4.99 3.85
C TRP A 239 -20.06 3.99 4.95
N THR A 240 -20.23 2.73 4.55
CA THR A 240 -20.33 1.61 5.49
C THR A 240 -19.04 1.48 6.29
N LYS A 241 -19.16 0.90 7.50
CA LYS A 241 -18.03 0.66 8.38
C LYS A 241 -16.93 -0.21 7.76
N ASP A 242 -17.30 -1.13 6.86
CA ASP A 242 -16.35 -1.96 6.13
C ASP A 242 -15.59 -1.18 5.06
N HIS A 243 -16.21 -0.19 4.41
CA HIS A 243 -15.53 0.68 3.46
C HIS A 243 -14.54 1.61 4.17
N VAL A 244 -14.93 2.20 5.32
CA VAL A 244 -14.01 2.99 6.16
C VAL A 244 -12.84 2.14 6.62
N LEU A 245 -13.09 0.91 7.08
CA LEU A 245 -12.03 -0.01 7.47
C LEU A 245 -11.15 -0.41 6.27
N TRP A 246 -11.73 -0.60 5.08
CA TRP A 246 -10.98 -0.90 3.88
C TRP A 246 -9.98 0.21 3.52
N ASP A 247 -10.42 1.46 3.60
CA ASP A 247 -9.58 2.65 3.39
C ASP A 247 -8.43 2.72 4.41
N ALA A 248 -8.75 2.58 5.70
CA ALA A 248 -7.75 2.55 6.77
C ALA A 248 -6.73 1.41 6.60
N MET A 249 -7.18 0.24 6.13
CA MET A 249 -6.30 -0.89 5.82
C MET A 249 -5.40 -0.64 4.61
N ALA A 250 -5.89 0.06 3.59
CA ALA A 250 -5.06 0.47 2.46
C ALA A 250 -3.95 1.44 2.93
N GLY A 251 -4.27 2.36 3.84
CA GLY A 251 -3.28 3.22 4.51
C GLY A 251 -2.26 2.42 5.32
N LEU A 252 -2.72 1.49 6.17
CA LEU A 252 -1.85 0.60 6.94
C LEU A 252 -0.86 -0.15 6.04
N TYR A 253 -1.32 -0.69 4.90
CA TYR A 253 -0.45 -1.34 3.94
C TYR A 253 0.50 -0.38 3.25
N HIS A 254 0.04 0.80 2.83
CA HIS A 254 0.87 1.82 2.19
C HIS A 254 2.00 2.30 3.11
N ASP A 255 1.73 2.46 4.40
CA ASP A 255 2.67 3.06 5.34
C ASP A 255 3.55 2.04 6.07
N CYS A 256 3.04 0.83 6.36
CA CYS A 256 3.73 -0.11 7.25
C CYS A 256 3.68 -1.60 6.86
N ASP A 257 3.31 -1.98 5.63
CA ASP A 257 3.33 -3.40 5.21
C ASP A 257 4.69 -4.08 5.48
N ILE A 258 5.80 -3.36 5.29
CA ILE A 258 7.17 -3.83 5.58
C ILE A 258 7.37 -4.25 7.04
N LEU A 259 6.59 -3.71 7.98
CA LEU A 259 6.66 -4.01 9.41
C LEU A 259 5.73 -5.16 9.81
N LEU A 260 4.84 -5.61 8.92
CA LEU A 260 3.94 -6.72 9.22
C LEU A 260 4.74 -8.04 9.26
N SER A 261 4.59 -8.76 10.37
CA SER A 261 5.07 -10.14 10.39
C SER A 261 4.32 -10.99 9.36
N PRO A 262 4.95 -12.01 8.75
CA PRO A 262 4.31 -12.93 7.79
C PRO A 262 2.95 -13.47 8.27
N ARG A 263 2.89 -13.85 9.55
CA ARG A 263 1.68 -14.37 10.20
C ARG A 263 0.59 -13.29 10.36
N LEU A 264 0.98 -12.06 10.70
CA LEU A 264 0.02 -10.96 10.85
C LEU A 264 -0.53 -10.54 9.49
N ARG A 265 0.31 -10.41 8.46
CA ARG A 265 -0.13 -10.13 7.08
C ARG A 265 -1.15 -11.17 6.61
N ALA A 266 -0.85 -12.45 6.82
CA ALA A 266 -1.79 -13.52 6.50
C ALA A 266 -3.10 -13.45 7.31
N ALA A 267 -3.03 -13.08 8.58
CA ALA A 267 -4.22 -12.89 9.41
C ALA A 267 -5.09 -11.73 8.92
N LEU A 268 -4.50 -10.60 8.51
CA LEU A 268 -5.21 -9.45 7.94
C LEU A 268 -5.91 -9.83 6.62
N LEU A 269 -5.20 -10.52 5.72
CA LEU A 269 -5.78 -11.04 4.47
C LEU A 269 -6.96 -11.99 4.72
N ARG A 270 -6.88 -12.85 5.74
CA ARG A 270 -8.01 -13.71 6.13
C ARG A 270 -9.13 -12.95 6.83
N ALA A 271 -8.81 -11.89 7.57
CA ALA A 271 -9.82 -11.05 8.22
C ALA A 271 -10.71 -10.37 7.18
N PHE A 272 -10.17 -9.97 6.03
CA PHE A 272 -10.95 -9.41 4.91
C PHE A 272 -12.07 -10.31 4.42
N GLN A 273 -11.95 -11.63 4.54
CA GLN A 273 -13.00 -12.57 4.14
C GLN A 273 -14.31 -12.39 4.94
N GLY A 274 -14.25 -11.73 6.11
CA GLY A 274 -15.43 -11.40 6.92
C GLY A 274 -16.05 -10.03 6.62
N MET A 275 -15.50 -9.28 5.66
CA MET A 275 -16.11 -8.06 5.13
C MET A 275 -17.14 -8.40 4.06
N ASP A 276 -18.12 -7.54 3.87
CA ASP A 276 -19.03 -7.61 2.72
C ASP A 276 -18.51 -6.74 1.56
N GLY A 277 -18.97 -7.03 0.34
CA GLY A 277 -18.67 -6.19 -0.83
C GLY A 277 -17.34 -6.46 -1.53
N LEU A 278 -16.61 -7.53 -1.17
CA LEU A 278 -15.32 -7.82 -1.82
C LEU A 278 -15.45 -8.62 -3.12
N THR A 279 -14.77 -8.13 -4.15
CA THR A 279 -14.55 -8.80 -5.43
C THR A 279 -13.06 -8.88 -5.76
N VAL A 280 -12.69 -9.78 -6.68
CA VAL A 280 -11.31 -9.93 -7.14
C VAL A 280 -11.21 -9.73 -8.65
N GLY A 281 -10.11 -9.16 -9.09
CA GLY A 281 -9.74 -9.02 -10.49
C GLY A 281 -8.23 -9.02 -10.65
N LYS A 282 -7.80 -8.81 -11.89
CA LYS A 282 -6.38 -8.71 -12.25
C LYS A 282 -6.09 -7.35 -12.86
N VAL A 283 -4.88 -6.86 -12.59
CA VAL A 283 -4.37 -5.59 -13.12
C VAL A 283 -2.97 -5.84 -13.66
N MET A 284 -2.70 -5.36 -14.88
CA MET A 284 -1.37 -5.40 -15.48
C MET A 284 -0.68 -4.04 -15.30
N ILE A 285 0.53 -4.04 -14.74
CA ILE A 285 1.39 -2.86 -14.60
C ILE A 285 2.81 -3.27 -14.97
N ASP A 286 3.42 -2.61 -15.97
CA ASP A 286 4.79 -2.89 -16.44
C ASP A 286 5.07 -4.41 -16.59
N ASP A 287 4.18 -5.10 -17.32
CA ASP A 287 4.18 -6.56 -17.56
C ASP A 287 4.03 -7.45 -16.30
N SER A 288 3.81 -6.86 -15.14
CA SER A 288 3.50 -7.56 -13.89
C SER A 288 1.99 -7.70 -13.71
N GLU A 289 1.53 -8.94 -13.50
CA GLU A 289 0.13 -9.23 -13.15
C GLU A 289 -0.04 -9.11 -11.62
N LEU A 290 -0.93 -8.21 -11.19
CA LEU A 290 -1.29 -8.01 -9.80
C LEU A 290 -2.71 -8.52 -9.52
N VAL A 291 -2.91 -9.00 -8.29
CA VAL A 291 -4.24 -9.35 -7.77
C VAL A 291 -4.87 -8.09 -7.20
N ALA A 292 -5.98 -7.64 -7.78
CA ALA A 292 -6.76 -6.53 -7.26
C ALA A 292 -7.92 -7.05 -6.43
N ILE A 293 -7.92 -6.76 -5.13
CA ILE A 293 -9.10 -6.96 -4.29
C ILE A 293 -9.83 -5.62 -4.23
N ARG A 294 -11.10 -5.61 -4.60
CA ARG A 294 -11.95 -4.42 -4.63
C ARG A 294 -12.99 -4.51 -3.52
N GLN A 295 -13.14 -3.44 -2.76
CA GLN A 295 -14.31 -3.16 -1.94
C GLN A 295 -15.19 -2.17 -2.73
N THR A 296 -16.50 -2.38 -2.75
CA THR A 296 -17.46 -1.45 -3.37
C THR A 296 -18.53 -1.03 -2.38
N ASP A 297 -18.81 0.27 -2.34
CA ASP A 297 -19.84 0.87 -1.50
C ASP A 297 -20.52 2.04 -2.23
N GLY A 298 -21.80 1.85 -2.58
CA GLY A 298 -22.55 2.81 -3.38
C GLY A 298 -21.88 3.12 -4.72
N ASP A 299 -21.61 4.41 -4.95
CA ASP A 299 -20.97 4.93 -6.16
C ASP A 299 -19.42 5.00 -6.00
N SER A 300 -18.84 4.41 -4.94
CA SER A 300 -17.39 4.33 -4.71
C SER A 300 -16.87 2.89 -4.77
N ALA A 301 -15.69 2.69 -5.34
CA ALA A 301 -14.95 1.44 -5.22
C ALA A 301 -13.46 1.70 -5.02
N ASP A 302 -12.90 1.03 -4.02
CA ASP A 302 -11.48 1.09 -3.70
C ASP A 302 -10.84 -0.27 -3.87
N GLU A 303 -9.61 -0.29 -4.33
CA GLU A 303 -8.86 -1.51 -4.53
C GLU A 303 -7.49 -1.47 -3.89
N ILE A 304 -7.09 -2.59 -3.31
CA ILE A 304 -5.72 -2.85 -2.91
C ILE A 304 -5.14 -3.85 -3.92
N LEU A 305 -3.97 -3.51 -4.46
CA LEU A 305 -3.23 -4.31 -5.43
C LEU A 305 -2.17 -5.11 -4.69
N PHE A 306 -2.22 -6.42 -4.82
CA PHE A 306 -1.27 -7.34 -4.21
C PHE A 306 -0.41 -8.01 -5.28
N ASP A 307 0.89 -8.11 -5.01
CA ASP A 307 1.77 -8.98 -5.77
C ASP A 307 1.47 -10.44 -5.41
N PRO A 308 1.03 -11.29 -6.36
CA PRO A 308 0.69 -12.69 -6.07
C PRO A 308 1.89 -13.54 -5.62
N VAL A 309 3.12 -13.10 -5.90
CA VAL A 309 4.34 -13.86 -5.56
C VAL A 309 4.77 -13.61 -4.12
N THR A 310 4.66 -12.37 -3.65
CA THR A 310 5.12 -11.97 -2.32
C THR A 310 3.97 -11.77 -1.33
N ALA A 311 2.75 -11.62 -1.82
CA ALA A 311 1.57 -11.17 -1.11
C ALA A 311 1.70 -9.78 -0.45
N TRP A 312 2.67 -8.97 -0.89
CA TRP A 312 2.78 -7.58 -0.46
C TRP A 312 1.70 -6.75 -1.14
N ALA A 313 1.17 -5.79 -0.41
CA ALA A 313 0.38 -4.74 -1.01
C ALA A 313 1.35 -3.77 -1.70
N VAL A 314 1.14 -3.57 -3.00
CA VAL A 314 2.05 -2.82 -3.86
C VAL A 314 1.36 -1.67 -4.57
N GLY A 315 0.06 -1.46 -4.34
CA GLY A 315 -0.68 -0.39 -5.00
C GLY A 315 -2.12 -0.26 -4.54
N ARG A 316 -2.75 0.83 -4.97
CA ARG A 316 -4.15 1.18 -4.70
C ARG A 316 -4.81 1.75 -5.94
N ARG A 317 -6.11 1.53 -6.07
CA ARG A 317 -6.96 2.26 -7.02
C ARG A 317 -8.21 2.79 -6.36
N ASP A 318 -8.60 4.01 -6.71
CA ASP A 318 -9.87 4.60 -6.32
C ASP A 318 -10.68 4.79 -7.60
N ILE A 319 -11.92 4.31 -7.58
CA ILE A 319 -12.79 4.23 -8.73
C ILE A 319 -14.09 4.92 -8.37
N ASP A 320 -14.40 5.97 -9.12
CA ASP A 320 -15.71 6.61 -9.05
C ASP A 320 -16.65 5.87 -10.00
N LEU A 321 -17.73 5.32 -9.45
CA LEU A 321 -18.78 4.62 -10.19
C LEU A 321 -19.98 5.55 -10.46
N GLY A 322 -19.95 6.79 -9.96
CA GLY A 322 -20.96 7.80 -10.18
C GLY A 322 -20.89 8.44 -11.56
N ASP A 323 -22.04 8.90 -12.05
CA ASP A 323 -22.15 9.60 -13.34
C ASP A 323 -21.70 11.08 -13.26
N ASP A 324 -21.46 11.59 -12.06
CA ASP A 324 -21.21 13.01 -11.80
C ASP A 324 -19.74 13.41 -11.97
N LEU A 325 -18.82 12.43 -12.03
CA LEU A 325 -17.39 12.67 -12.23
C LEU A 325 -16.99 12.44 -13.69
N THR A 326 -16.51 13.51 -14.34
CA THR A 326 -15.86 13.44 -15.64
C THR A 326 -14.36 13.61 -15.48
N LEU A 327 -13.60 12.53 -15.66
CA LEU A 327 -12.14 12.58 -15.68
C LEU A 327 -11.63 12.65 -17.11
N LEU A 328 -10.90 13.71 -17.41
CA LEU A 328 -10.15 13.83 -18.65
C LEU A 328 -8.86 13.00 -18.52
N PRO A 329 -8.63 12.03 -19.42
CA PRO A 329 -7.41 11.25 -19.39
C PRO A 329 -6.19 12.16 -19.62
N PRO A 330 -5.00 11.76 -19.15
CA PRO A 330 -3.80 12.54 -19.40
C PRO A 330 -3.52 12.58 -20.91
N ARG A 331 -2.97 13.70 -21.40
CA ARG A 331 -2.57 13.84 -22.82
C ARG A 331 -1.58 12.76 -23.26
N SER A 332 -0.73 12.34 -22.33
CA SER A 332 0.27 11.28 -22.45
C SER A 332 0.23 10.43 -21.18
N GLY A 333 0.14 9.11 -21.31
CA GLY A 333 0.09 8.20 -20.17
C GLY A 333 -0.96 7.09 -20.34
N PRO A 334 -1.24 6.36 -19.26
CA PRO A 334 -2.23 5.29 -19.27
C PRO A 334 -3.62 5.82 -19.54
N LYS A 335 -4.37 5.02 -20.29
CA LYS A 335 -5.82 5.07 -20.29
C LYS A 335 -6.30 4.09 -19.21
N PHE A 336 -7.21 4.55 -18.37
CA PHE A 336 -7.85 3.73 -17.35
C PHE A 336 -9.25 3.34 -17.82
N ASP A 337 -9.58 2.06 -17.68
CA ASP A 337 -10.93 1.53 -17.87
C ASP A 337 -11.20 0.51 -16.74
N PRO A 338 -12.14 0.77 -15.80
CA PRO A 338 -13.05 1.93 -15.70
C PRO A 338 -12.35 3.27 -15.42
N LEU A 339 -13.13 4.35 -15.24
CA LEU A 339 -12.63 5.65 -14.77
C LEU A 339 -12.00 5.50 -13.39
N VAL A 340 -10.68 5.57 -13.34
CA VAL A 340 -9.88 5.51 -12.11
C VAL A 340 -9.49 6.94 -11.73
N SER A 341 -9.96 7.41 -10.57
CA SER A 341 -9.64 8.73 -10.03
C SER A 341 -8.26 8.75 -9.38
N TYR A 342 -7.80 7.60 -8.89
CA TYR A 342 -6.47 7.44 -8.34
C TYR A 342 -5.92 6.04 -8.66
N HIS A 343 -4.69 5.95 -9.14
CA HIS A 343 -3.98 4.71 -9.37
C HIS A 343 -2.53 4.90 -8.99
N ALA A 344 -2.05 4.20 -7.97
CA ALA A 344 -0.65 4.26 -7.62
C ALA A 344 -0.11 2.90 -7.23
N THR A 345 1.17 2.70 -7.49
CA THR A 345 1.96 1.63 -6.89
C THR A 345 2.95 2.21 -5.91
N TRP A 346 3.35 1.45 -4.90
CA TRP A 346 4.37 1.88 -3.95
C TRP A 346 5.41 0.79 -3.66
N ARG A 347 6.55 1.25 -3.17
CA ARG A 347 7.63 0.42 -2.63
C ARG A 347 8.05 0.95 -1.27
N GLN A 348 8.32 0.02 -0.36
CA GLN A 348 8.80 0.35 0.98
C GLN A 348 10.24 -0.10 1.18
N SER A 349 11.00 0.70 1.91
CA SER A 349 12.39 0.44 2.27
C SER A 349 12.69 0.93 3.68
N ILE A 350 13.77 0.42 4.28
CA ILE A 350 14.22 0.83 5.62
C ILE A 350 15.41 1.78 5.49
N VAL A 351 15.16 3.01 5.93
CA VAL A 351 15.97 4.24 6.00
C VAL A 351 17.00 4.39 7.11
N ASP A 352 18.26 4.80 6.89
CA ASP A 352 19.09 5.41 7.97
C ASP A 352 18.57 6.80 8.38
N SER A 353 18.13 7.63 7.43
CA SER A 353 17.77 9.03 7.65
C SER A 353 16.84 9.59 6.56
N VAL A 354 16.28 10.78 6.78
CA VAL A 354 15.40 11.48 5.81
C VAL A 354 16.11 11.94 4.53
N ASP A 355 17.44 11.86 4.47
CA ASP A 355 18.25 12.24 3.32
C ASP A 355 18.61 11.06 2.42
N GLU A 356 18.35 9.83 2.88
CA GLU A 356 18.53 8.61 2.09
C GLU A 356 17.25 8.31 1.28
N ARG A 357 17.43 8.01 -0.01
CA ARG A 357 16.38 7.67 -0.97
C ARG A 357 16.58 6.28 -1.51
#